data_AF-A0AA97M0I8-F1
#
_entry.id   AF-A0AA97M0I8-F1
#
_cell.length_a   1.000
_cell.length_b   1.000
_cell.length_c   1.000
_cell.angle_alpha   90.00
_cell.angle_beta   90.00
_cell.angle_gamma   90.00
#
_symmetry.space_group_name_H-M   'P 1'
#
loop_
_entity.id
_entity.type
_entity.pdbx_description
1 polymer ?
#
loop_
_entity_poly.entity_id
_entity_poly.type
_entity_poly.pdbx_seq_one_letter_code
_entity_poly.pdbx_strand_id
1 'polypeptide(L)'
;MPQATPALYYVFDQRPADTSAHSAVRDLIAMPCRGARVPGEVVEFIGDSDCVEDLATHQFGTIRWDEHRRVATLLYVRPAHRRQGIATALWTTAATLHSRRTGKPLTISTARTVLGEVWARHLGLEAPLERLVLPLTPAAHTRDVPARLLVPDTTVALARDLAARYRLPLREVMACCQATVEAALAFKEGRR
;
A
#
# COMPACT_ATOMS: atom_id res chain seq x y z
N MET A 1 12.41 4.25 -19.33
CA MET A 1 12.32 5.59 -18.74
C MET A 1 11.48 5.52 -17.47
N PRO A 2 11.93 6.04 -16.32
CA PRO A 2 11.10 6.14 -15.13
C PRO A 2 9.87 6.98 -15.45
N GLN A 3 8.66 6.48 -15.14
CA GLN A 3 7.46 7.31 -15.23
C GLN A 3 7.53 8.37 -14.15
N ALA A 4 7.33 9.64 -14.52
CA ALA A 4 7.27 10.73 -13.56
C ALA A 4 6.17 10.47 -12.54
N THR A 5 6.44 10.72 -11.26
CA THR A 5 5.42 10.68 -10.21
C THR A 5 4.32 11.67 -10.57
N PRO A 6 3.04 11.27 -10.59
CA PRO A 6 1.96 12.19 -10.86
C PRO A 6 1.89 13.30 -9.80
N ALA A 7 1.33 14.44 -10.17
CA ALA A 7 0.97 15.48 -9.22
C ALA A 7 -0.17 14.95 -8.31
N LEU A 8 0.12 14.82 -7.01
CA LEU A 8 -0.81 14.28 -6.00
C LEU A 8 -1.14 15.34 -4.95
N TYR A 9 -2.41 15.39 -4.54
CA TYR A 9 -2.80 15.92 -3.24
C TYR A 9 -3.27 14.76 -2.35
N TYR A 10 -3.39 15.00 -1.05
CA TYR A 10 -3.71 13.97 -0.08
C TYR A 10 -4.95 14.35 0.73
N VAL A 11 -5.85 13.40 0.89
CA VAL A 11 -6.99 13.51 1.80
C VAL A 11 -6.63 12.75 3.07
N PHE A 12 -6.64 13.45 4.20
CA PHE A 12 -6.26 12.91 5.50
C PHE A 12 -7.50 12.81 6.39
N ASP A 13 -7.84 11.59 6.80
CA ASP A 13 -8.89 11.38 7.78
C ASP A 13 -8.34 11.63 9.20
N GLN A 14 -8.74 12.77 9.76
CA GLN A 14 -8.41 13.14 11.13
C GLN A 14 -9.32 12.44 12.15
N ARG A 15 -10.45 11.88 11.72
CA ARG A 15 -11.45 11.32 12.62
C ARG A 15 -11.09 9.86 12.91
N PRO A 16 -11.10 9.44 14.17
CA PRO A 16 -11.01 8.03 14.55
C PRO A 16 -12.05 7.21 13.77
N ALA A 17 -11.63 6.12 13.11
CA ALA A 17 -12.53 5.26 12.31
C ALA A 17 -13.69 4.63 13.13
N ASP A 18 -13.60 4.65 14.45
CA ASP A 18 -14.68 4.29 15.37
C ASP A 18 -15.05 5.52 16.19
N THR A 19 -16.36 5.77 16.35
CA THR A 19 -16.92 6.83 17.21
C THR A 19 -16.60 6.68 18.70
N SER A 20 -15.84 5.65 19.09
CA SER A 20 -15.18 5.62 20.39
C SER A 20 -14.02 6.62 20.39
N ALA A 21 -13.91 7.43 21.43
CA ALA A 21 -12.93 8.53 21.57
C ALA A 21 -11.44 8.11 21.56
N HIS A 22 -11.11 6.91 21.09
CA HIS A 22 -9.82 6.25 21.21
C HIS A 22 -9.31 5.58 19.92
N SER A 23 -9.99 5.68 18.77
CA SER A 23 -9.40 5.11 17.55
C SER A 23 -8.19 5.94 17.08
N ALA A 24 -7.01 5.33 17.22
CA ALA A 24 -5.72 5.87 16.78
C ALA A 24 -5.44 5.57 15.31
N VAL A 25 -6.39 4.97 14.61
CA VAL A 25 -6.24 4.66 13.19
C VAL A 25 -6.37 5.94 12.39
N ARG A 26 -5.47 6.09 11.41
CA ARG A 26 -5.40 7.22 10.50
C ARG A 26 -5.30 6.70 9.08
N ASP A 27 -5.98 7.38 8.18
CA ASP A 27 -5.95 7.10 6.74
C ASP A 27 -5.47 8.33 5.98
N LEU A 28 -4.60 8.10 5.00
CA LEU A 28 -4.15 9.12 4.05
C LEU A 28 -4.32 8.57 2.64
N ILE A 29 -5.12 9.26 1.84
CA ILE A 29 -5.51 8.85 0.49
C ILE A 29 -4.82 9.77 -0.51
N ALA A 30 -4.13 9.20 -1.49
CA ALA A 30 -3.51 9.95 -2.58
C ALA A 30 -4.52 10.13 -3.73
N MET A 31 -4.70 11.37 -4.15
CA MET A 31 -5.61 11.78 -5.21
C MET A 31 -4.84 12.55 -6.30
N PRO A 32 -5.22 12.43 -7.59
CA PRO A 32 -4.62 13.25 -8.63
C PRO A 32 -5.00 14.71 -8.46
N CYS A 33 -4.05 15.64 -8.61
CA CYS A 33 -4.38 17.08 -8.63
C CYS A 33 -5.37 17.39 -9.76
N ARG A 34 -6.52 17.96 -9.40
CA ARG A 34 -7.56 18.47 -10.31
C ARG A 34 -8.03 19.85 -9.83
N GLY A 35 -8.28 20.75 -10.77
CA GLY A 35 -8.73 22.10 -10.47
C GLY A 35 -7.73 22.89 -9.62
N ALA A 36 -8.19 23.42 -8.47
CA ALA A 36 -7.39 24.28 -7.60
C ALA A 36 -6.42 23.55 -6.66
N ARG A 37 -6.38 22.21 -6.68
CA ARG A 37 -5.53 21.41 -5.79
C ARG A 37 -4.06 21.53 -6.15
N VAL A 38 -3.22 21.72 -5.14
CA VAL A 38 -1.78 21.91 -5.30
C VAL A 38 -1.02 20.61 -5.03
N PRO A 39 0.03 20.27 -5.79
CA PRO A 39 0.86 19.10 -5.49
C PRO A 39 1.42 19.15 -4.06
N GLY A 40 1.26 18.06 -3.32
CA GLY A 40 1.70 17.95 -1.92
C GLY A 40 0.71 18.47 -0.87
N GLU A 41 -0.38 19.12 -1.29
CA GLU A 41 -1.42 19.61 -0.39
C GLU A 41 -2.04 18.46 0.41
N VAL A 42 -2.21 18.64 1.72
CA VAL A 42 -2.93 17.71 2.60
C VAL A 42 -4.20 18.41 3.07
N VAL A 43 -5.35 17.83 2.74
CA VAL A 43 -6.67 18.34 3.12
C VAL A 43 -7.36 17.40 4.08
N GLU A 44 -8.14 17.95 4.99
CA GLU A 44 -8.95 17.16 5.90
C GLU A 44 -10.09 16.48 5.16
N PHE A 45 -10.36 15.23 5.50
CA PHE A 45 -11.55 14.54 5.05
C PHE A 45 -12.79 15.14 5.71
N ILE A 46 -13.63 15.78 4.89
CA ILE A 46 -14.95 16.26 5.29
C ILE A 46 -15.92 15.22 4.75
N GLY A 47 -16.53 14.42 5.63
CA GLY A 47 -17.35 13.25 5.29
C GLY A 47 -18.68 13.54 4.59
N ASP A 48 -18.67 14.41 3.59
CA ASP A 48 -19.77 14.63 2.66
C ASP A 48 -19.82 13.51 1.60
N SER A 49 -21.03 13.15 1.19
CA SER A 49 -21.33 12.06 0.26
C SER A 49 -20.59 12.18 -1.08
N ASP A 50 -20.53 13.39 -1.65
CA ASP A 50 -19.81 13.66 -2.91
C ASP A 50 -18.30 13.41 -2.77
N CYS A 51 -17.73 13.68 -1.58
CA CYS A 51 -16.33 13.43 -1.29
C CYS A 51 -16.04 11.91 -1.23
N VAL A 52 -16.97 11.12 -0.69
CA VAL A 52 -16.81 9.66 -0.60
C VAL A 52 -16.82 9.01 -1.98
N GLU A 53 -17.74 9.41 -2.86
CA GLU A 53 -17.81 8.86 -4.22
C GLU A 53 -16.58 9.23 -5.06
N ASP A 54 -16.11 10.48 -4.95
CA ASP A 54 -14.89 10.93 -5.62
C ASP A 54 -13.67 10.14 -5.14
N LEU A 55 -13.53 9.91 -3.83
CA LEU A 55 -12.46 9.08 -3.26
C LEU A 55 -12.54 7.64 -3.76
N ALA A 56 -13.73 7.05 -3.75
CA ALA A 56 -13.94 5.67 -4.19
C ALA A 56 -13.58 5.48 -5.67
N THR A 57 -13.80 6.52 -6.50
CA THR A 57 -13.65 6.46 -7.95
C THR A 57 -12.28 6.93 -8.43
N HIS A 58 -11.67 7.92 -7.80
CA HIS A 58 -10.48 8.60 -8.33
C HIS A 58 -9.19 8.42 -7.51
N GLN A 59 -9.23 7.76 -6.35
CA GLN A 59 -8.01 7.55 -5.57
C GLN A 59 -6.92 6.80 -6.34
N PHE A 60 -5.68 7.20 -6.16
CA PHE A 60 -4.53 6.50 -6.73
C PHE A 60 -3.95 5.48 -5.75
N GLY A 61 -4.07 5.73 -4.46
CA GLY A 61 -3.63 4.83 -3.39
C GLY A 61 -4.02 5.32 -2.02
N THR A 62 -3.76 4.50 -1.01
CA THR A 62 -4.04 4.80 0.40
C THR A 62 -2.97 4.19 1.30
N ILE A 63 -2.70 4.86 2.43
CA ILE A 63 -1.94 4.32 3.55
C ILE A 63 -2.75 4.46 4.83
N ARG A 64 -2.81 3.36 5.59
CA ARG A 64 -3.42 3.30 6.92
C ARG A 64 -2.35 3.04 7.97
N TRP A 65 -2.39 3.75 9.08
CA TRP A 65 -1.54 3.45 10.23
C TRP A 65 -2.28 3.60 11.55
N ASP A 66 -1.77 2.89 12.56
CA ASP A 66 -2.14 3.09 13.95
C ASP A 66 -1.14 4.09 14.57
N GLU A 67 -1.64 5.27 14.96
CA GLU A 67 -0.84 6.37 15.51
C GLU A 67 -0.25 6.03 16.89
N HIS A 68 -0.88 5.16 17.68
CA HIS A 68 -0.36 4.74 18.98
C HIS A 68 0.72 3.68 18.84
N ARG A 69 0.47 2.66 18.01
CA ARG A 69 1.44 1.61 17.72
C ARG A 69 2.59 2.13 16.85
N ARG A 70 2.33 3.22 16.11
CA ARG A 70 3.24 3.84 15.13
C ARG A 70 3.53 2.91 13.96
N VAL A 71 2.55 2.11 13.56
CA VAL A 71 2.73 1.08 12.54
C VAL A 71 1.78 1.33 11.37
N ALA A 72 2.31 1.46 10.17
CA ALA A 72 1.54 1.41 8.93
C ALA A 72 1.09 -0.03 8.66
N THR A 73 -0.22 -0.25 8.70
CA THR A 73 -0.87 -1.57 8.60
C THR A 73 -1.37 -1.87 7.20
N LEU A 74 -1.62 -0.84 6.38
CA LEU A 74 -2.00 -0.97 4.98
C LEU A 74 -1.26 0.07 4.15
N LEU A 75 -0.72 -0.36 3.01
CA LEU A 75 -0.31 0.53 1.93
C LEU A 75 -0.79 -0.10 0.63
N TYR A 76 -1.64 0.62 -0.09
CA TYR A 76 -2.24 0.16 -1.33
C TYR A 76 -2.08 1.21 -2.41
N VAL A 77 -1.69 0.77 -3.60
CA VAL A 77 -1.71 1.58 -4.81
C VAL A 77 -2.52 0.83 -5.85
N ARG A 78 -3.47 1.53 -6.46
CA ARG A 78 -4.30 0.97 -7.53
C ARG A 78 -3.40 0.40 -8.63
N PRO A 79 -3.67 -0.81 -9.12
CA PRO A 79 -2.83 -1.51 -10.08
C PRO A 79 -2.34 -0.66 -11.27
N ALA A 80 -3.24 0.09 -11.91
CA ALA A 80 -2.92 0.94 -13.06
C ALA A 80 -1.90 2.07 -12.76
N HIS A 81 -1.71 2.42 -11.48
CA HIS A 81 -0.86 3.52 -11.03
C HIS A 81 0.41 3.05 -10.30
N ARG A 82 0.66 1.75 -10.24
CA ARG A 82 1.88 1.23 -9.61
C ARG A 82 3.12 1.63 -10.39
N ARG A 83 4.26 1.63 -9.70
CA ARG A 83 5.59 2.03 -10.23
C ARG A 83 5.68 3.50 -10.69
N GLN A 84 4.75 4.34 -10.24
CA GLN A 84 4.77 5.79 -10.47
C GLN A 84 5.16 6.57 -9.19
N GLY A 85 5.91 5.96 -8.26
CA GLY A 85 6.35 6.63 -7.02
C GLY A 85 5.28 6.89 -5.95
N ILE A 86 4.00 6.58 -6.22
CA ILE A 86 2.85 6.90 -5.35
C ILE A 86 2.96 6.26 -3.95
N ALA A 87 3.39 5.00 -3.88
CA ALA A 87 3.59 4.30 -2.59
C ALA A 87 4.62 5.02 -1.71
N THR A 88 5.73 5.46 -2.31
CA THR A 88 6.79 6.23 -1.64
C THR A 88 6.27 7.61 -1.23
N ALA A 89 5.52 8.28 -2.09
CA ALA A 89 4.93 9.59 -1.78
C ALA A 89 3.96 9.51 -0.59
N LEU A 90 3.06 8.51 -0.60
CA LEU A 90 2.16 8.21 0.54
C LEU A 90 2.93 7.96 1.83
N TRP A 91 3.95 7.11 1.78
CA TRP A 91 4.78 6.80 2.96
C TRP A 91 5.46 8.04 3.52
N THR A 92 6.14 8.83 2.68
CA THR A 92 6.85 10.04 3.11
C THR A 92 5.90 11.07 3.73
N THR A 93 4.73 11.28 3.11
CA THR A 93 3.72 12.20 3.63
C THR A 93 3.17 11.71 4.97
N ALA A 94 2.78 10.43 5.07
CA ALA A 94 2.26 9.86 6.31
C ALA A 94 3.30 9.87 7.44
N ALA A 95 4.54 9.49 7.16
CA ALA A 95 5.63 9.51 8.14
C ALA A 95 5.92 10.95 8.64
N THR A 96 5.88 11.94 7.74
CA THR A 96 6.04 13.36 8.09
C THR A 96 4.89 13.84 8.97
N LEU A 97 3.64 13.55 8.60
CA LEU A 97 2.45 13.90 9.39
C LEU A 97 2.49 13.27 10.78
N HIS A 98 2.78 11.96 10.85
CA HIS A 98 2.88 11.23 12.11
C HIS A 98 3.98 11.80 13.01
N SER A 99 5.17 12.06 12.46
CA SER A 99 6.30 12.62 13.22
C SER A 99 5.99 14.03 13.74
N ARG A 100 5.39 14.89 12.92
CA ARG A 100 4.96 16.24 13.36
C ARG A 100 3.92 16.19 14.49
N ARG A 101 3.00 15.22 14.45
CA ARG A 101 1.93 15.09 15.44
C ARG A 101 2.38 14.44 16.74
N THR A 102 3.27 13.46 16.68
CA THR A 102 3.59 12.59 17.82
C THR A 102 5.03 12.73 18.33
N GLY A 103 5.89 13.41 17.57
CA GLY A 103 7.34 13.46 17.82
C GLY A 103 8.04 12.11 17.64
N LYS A 104 7.37 11.09 17.08
CA LYS A 104 7.88 9.72 16.94
C LYS A 104 7.91 9.28 15.48
N PRO A 105 8.84 8.38 15.09
CA PRO A 105 8.90 7.84 13.73
C PRO A 105 7.77 6.84 13.49
N LEU A 106 7.27 6.80 12.25
CA LEU A 106 6.35 5.78 11.75
C LEU A 106 7.15 4.58 11.24
N THR A 107 6.73 3.37 11.62
CA THR A 107 7.33 2.11 11.15
C THR A 107 6.36 1.35 10.25
N ILE A 108 6.88 0.41 9.46
CA ILE A 108 6.08 -0.45 8.58
C ILE A 108 5.71 -1.76 9.30
N SER A 109 4.50 -2.28 9.05
CA SER A 109 4.02 -3.57 9.58
C SER A 109 4.96 -4.73 9.23
N THR A 110 5.11 -5.69 10.15
CA THR A 110 5.86 -6.96 9.94
C THR A 110 5.14 -7.96 9.02
N ALA A 111 3.86 -7.72 8.71
CA ALA A 111 3.08 -8.48 7.75
C ALA A 111 2.93 -7.69 6.44
N ARG A 112 3.49 -8.21 5.33
CA ARG A 112 3.59 -7.50 4.04
C ARG A 112 3.38 -8.42 2.85
N THR A 113 2.88 -7.88 1.74
CA THR A 113 2.84 -8.61 0.46
C THR A 113 4.26 -8.70 -0.12
N VAL A 114 4.47 -9.57 -1.11
CA VAL A 114 5.77 -9.63 -1.83
C VAL A 114 6.13 -8.27 -2.44
N LEU A 115 5.18 -7.57 -3.07
CA LEU A 115 5.42 -6.23 -3.61
C LEU A 115 5.73 -5.21 -2.51
N GLY A 116 5.02 -5.28 -1.37
CA GLY A 116 5.27 -4.42 -0.22
C GLY A 116 6.66 -4.64 0.38
N GLU A 117 7.11 -5.89 0.45
CA GLU A 117 8.43 -6.26 0.93
C GLU A 117 9.55 -5.77 -0.01
N VAL A 118 9.38 -5.95 -1.32
CA VAL A 118 10.33 -5.41 -2.32
C VAL A 118 10.42 -3.89 -2.21
N TRP A 119 9.28 -3.22 -2.11
CA TRP A 119 9.23 -1.77 -1.96
C TRP A 119 9.90 -1.30 -0.65
N ALA A 120 9.61 -1.95 0.47
CA ALA A 120 10.20 -1.61 1.77
C ALA A 120 11.73 -1.79 1.76
N ARG A 121 12.22 -2.89 1.18
CA ARG A 121 13.66 -3.13 0.99
C ARG A 121 14.32 -2.09 0.10
N HIS A 122 13.64 -1.69 -0.98
CA HIS A 122 14.16 -0.66 -1.89
C HIS A 122 14.32 0.70 -1.19
N LEU A 123 13.45 1.02 -0.23
CA LEU A 123 13.53 2.24 0.58
C LEU A 123 14.43 2.11 1.82
N GLY A 124 15.01 0.95 2.08
CA GLY A 124 15.81 0.71 3.29
C GLY A 124 14.99 0.80 4.59
N LEU A 125 13.69 0.49 4.55
CA LEU A 125 12.85 0.53 5.74
C LEU A 125 13.19 -0.63 6.67
N GLU A 126 13.60 -0.31 7.89
CA GLU A 126 13.97 -1.28 8.92
C GLU A 126 12.72 -1.82 9.61
N ALA A 127 12.26 -2.99 9.19
CA ALA A 127 11.31 -3.80 9.95
C ALA A 127 11.45 -5.28 9.57
N PRO A 128 11.51 -6.19 10.56
CA PRO A 128 11.51 -7.62 10.25
C PRO A 128 10.26 -8.00 9.46
N LEU A 129 10.41 -8.97 8.57
CA LEU A 129 9.27 -9.62 7.93
C LEU A 129 8.91 -10.85 8.76
N GLU A 130 7.76 -10.82 9.42
CA GLU A 130 7.25 -11.98 10.17
C GLU A 130 6.30 -12.81 9.31
N ARG A 131 5.58 -12.16 8.38
CA ARG A 131 4.56 -12.83 7.57
C ARG A 131 4.45 -12.25 6.17
N LEU A 132 4.63 -13.10 5.16
CA LEU A 132 4.16 -12.79 3.82
C LEU A 132 2.64 -12.96 3.75
N VAL A 133 1.94 -11.91 3.33
CA VAL A 133 0.50 -11.94 3.08
C VAL A 133 0.21 -12.05 1.59
N LEU A 134 -0.94 -12.65 1.27
CA LEU A 134 -1.41 -12.75 -0.11
C LEU A 134 -1.62 -11.36 -0.73
N PRO A 135 -1.56 -11.23 -2.06
CA PRO A 135 -1.91 -10.00 -2.74
C PRO A 135 -3.28 -9.51 -2.30
N LEU A 136 -3.42 -8.21 -2.03
CA LEU A 136 -4.70 -7.59 -1.68
C LEU A 136 -5.49 -7.13 -2.90
N THR A 137 -5.00 -7.44 -4.11
CA THR A 137 -5.60 -6.94 -5.36
C THR A 137 -6.72 -7.88 -5.79
N PRO A 138 -7.97 -7.42 -5.87
CA PRO A 138 -9.05 -8.22 -6.45
C PRO A 138 -8.87 -8.34 -7.97
N ALA A 139 -9.35 -9.44 -8.55
CA ALA A 139 -9.28 -9.66 -10.01
C ALA A 139 -9.98 -8.55 -10.83
N ALA A 140 -11.03 -7.93 -10.28
CA ALA A 140 -11.71 -6.80 -10.92
C ALA A 140 -10.77 -5.61 -11.19
N HIS A 141 -9.75 -5.41 -10.36
CA HIS A 141 -8.80 -4.29 -10.48
C HIS A 141 -7.62 -4.57 -11.42
N THR A 142 -7.56 -5.75 -12.03
CA THR A 142 -6.44 -6.14 -12.91
C THR A 142 -6.80 -6.17 -14.39
N ARG A 143 -8.07 -5.90 -14.74
CA ARG A 143 -8.50 -5.81 -16.14
C ARG A 143 -7.72 -4.70 -16.86
N ASP A 144 -7.15 -5.03 -18.01
CA ASP A 144 -6.36 -4.12 -18.86
C ASP A 144 -5.09 -3.55 -18.19
N VAL A 145 -4.69 -4.09 -17.03
CA VAL A 145 -3.48 -3.66 -16.33
C VAL A 145 -2.30 -4.52 -16.79
N PRO A 146 -1.20 -3.92 -17.29
CA PRO A 146 -0.01 -4.66 -17.68
C PRO A 146 0.53 -5.53 -16.55
N ALA A 147 0.90 -6.78 -16.84
CA ALA A 147 1.38 -7.74 -15.84
C ALA A 147 2.54 -7.20 -14.98
N ARG A 148 3.43 -6.40 -15.56
CA ARG A 148 4.54 -5.75 -14.82
C ARG A 148 4.06 -4.90 -13.64
N LEU A 149 2.84 -4.36 -13.67
CA LEU A 149 2.29 -3.58 -12.56
C LEU A 149 1.66 -4.48 -11.48
N LEU A 150 1.33 -5.72 -11.82
CA LEU A 150 0.62 -6.65 -10.94
C LEU A 150 1.56 -7.54 -10.14
N VAL A 151 2.69 -7.93 -10.74
CA VAL A 151 3.65 -8.87 -10.16
C VAL A 151 5.08 -8.31 -10.21
N PRO A 152 6.01 -8.85 -9.41
CA PRO A 152 7.43 -8.53 -9.50
C PRO A 152 8.02 -8.85 -10.89
N ASP A 153 9.00 -8.07 -11.36
CA ASP A 153 9.62 -8.29 -12.69
C ASP A 153 10.32 -9.66 -12.80
N THR A 154 10.91 -10.14 -11.71
CA THR A 154 11.70 -11.37 -11.64
C THR A 154 11.10 -12.36 -10.64
N THR A 155 9.80 -12.65 -10.76
CA THR A 155 9.01 -13.45 -9.81
C THR A 155 9.73 -14.69 -9.27
N VAL A 156 10.29 -15.54 -10.13
CA VAL A 156 10.94 -16.80 -9.69
C VAL A 156 12.23 -16.54 -8.90
N ALA A 157 13.07 -15.63 -9.38
CA ALA A 157 14.33 -15.29 -8.71
C ALA A 157 14.06 -14.63 -7.35
N LEU A 158 13.11 -13.69 -7.32
CA LEU A 158 12.66 -13.04 -6.09
C LEU A 158 12.05 -14.04 -5.12
N ALA A 159 11.20 -14.95 -5.59
CA ALA A 159 10.58 -15.94 -4.72
C ALA A 159 11.62 -16.86 -4.06
N ARG A 160 12.68 -17.23 -4.80
CA ARG A 160 13.81 -17.99 -4.25
C ARG A 160 14.60 -17.19 -3.21
N ASP A 161 14.92 -15.92 -3.49
CA ASP A 161 15.58 -15.03 -2.51
C ASP A 161 14.76 -14.91 -1.22
N LEU A 162 13.46 -14.61 -1.32
CA LEU A 162 12.58 -14.47 -0.18
C LEU A 162 12.39 -15.78 0.59
N ALA A 163 12.23 -16.91 -0.12
CA ALA A 163 12.12 -18.23 0.51
C ALA A 163 13.38 -18.58 1.30
N ALA A 164 14.57 -18.36 0.74
CA ALA A 164 15.83 -18.61 1.42
C ALA A 164 16.03 -17.65 2.61
N ARG A 165 15.82 -16.35 2.40
CA ARG A 165 16.00 -15.29 3.40
C ARG A 165 15.11 -15.48 4.62
N TYR A 166 13.84 -15.83 4.40
CA TYR A 166 12.83 -15.93 5.45
C TYR A 166 12.51 -17.38 5.85
N ARG A 167 13.25 -18.36 5.32
CA ARG A 167 13.04 -19.80 5.57
C ARG A 167 11.60 -20.24 5.33
N LEU A 168 10.98 -19.72 4.27
CA LEU A 168 9.61 -20.03 3.87
C LEU A 168 9.61 -21.09 2.76
N PRO A 169 8.59 -21.96 2.68
CA PRO A 169 8.43 -22.86 1.54
C PRO A 169 8.31 -22.06 0.24
N LEU A 170 9.12 -22.39 -0.77
CA LEU A 170 9.12 -21.68 -2.06
C LEU A 170 7.73 -21.58 -2.68
N ARG A 171 6.90 -22.64 -2.57
CA ARG A 171 5.53 -22.64 -3.09
C ARG A 171 4.65 -21.58 -2.41
N GLU A 172 4.81 -21.36 -1.11
CA GLU A 172 4.04 -20.34 -0.39
C GLU A 172 4.43 -18.93 -0.85
N VAL A 173 5.72 -18.70 -1.04
CA VAL A 173 6.20 -17.43 -1.60
C VAL A 173 5.67 -17.23 -3.03
N MET A 174 5.68 -18.28 -3.87
CA MET A 174 5.11 -18.22 -5.22
C MET A 174 3.61 -17.93 -5.24
N ALA A 175 2.85 -18.41 -4.25
CA ALA A 175 1.45 -18.03 -4.07
C ALA A 175 1.32 -16.53 -3.73
N CYS A 176 2.22 -16.00 -2.90
CA CYS A 176 2.25 -14.58 -2.55
C CYS A 176 2.71 -13.67 -3.70
N CYS A 177 3.34 -14.24 -4.74
CA CYS A 177 3.74 -13.53 -5.96
C CYS A 177 2.64 -13.42 -7.02
N GLN A 178 1.46 -14.02 -6.81
CA GLN A 178 0.37 -13.95 -7.80
C GLN A 178 -0.14 -12.51 -7.97
N ALA A 179 -0.79 -12.26 -9.10
CA ALA A 179 -1.32 -10.92 -9.43
C ALA A 179 -2.50 -10.51 -8.53
N THR A 180 -3.31 -11.49 -8.10
CA THR A 180 -4.55 -11.26 -7.36
C THR A 180 -4.70 -12.19 -6.17
N VAL A 181 -5.61 -11.85 -5.26
CA VAL A 181 -5.95 -12.71 -4.11
C VAL A 181 -6.54 -14.04 -4.59
N GLU A 182 -7.41 -14.01 -5.60
CA GLU A 182 -8.09 -15.19 -6.15
C GLU A 182 -7.09 -16.14 -6.82
N ALA A 183 -6.16 -15.61 -7.62
CA ALA A 183 -5.10 -16.42 -8.24
C ALA A 183 -4.17 -17.03 -7.19
N ALA A 184 -3.87 -16.29 -6.11
CA ALA A 184 -3.08 -16.81 -5.00
C ALA A 184 -3.78 -17.97 -4.26
N LEU A 185 -5.08 -17.83 -4.01
CA LEU A 185 -5.90 -18.88 -3.39
C LEU A 185 -5.98 -20.11 -4.30
N ALA A 186 -6.30 -19.94 -5.59
CA ALA A 186 -6.37 -21.03 -6.55
C ALA A 186 -5.03 -21.80 -6.67
N PHE A 187 -3.91 -21.08 -6.65
CA PHE A 187 -2.56 -21.69 -6.66
C PHE A 187 -2.29 -22.55 -5.41
N LYS A 188 -2.79 -22.12 -4.25
CA LYS A 188 -2.71 -22.89 -2.99
C LYS A 188 -3.63 -24.12 -3.02
N GLU A 189 -4.80 -23.99 -3.65
CA GLU A 189 -5.83 -25.03 -3.75
C GLU A 189 -5.60 -26.10 -4.82
N GLY A 190 -4.81 -25.79 -5.87
CA GLY A 190 -4.30 -26.74 -6.89
C GLY A 190 -3.31 -27.76 -6.32
N ARG A 191 -3.67 -28.30 -5.16
CA ARG A 191 -2.94 -29.21 -4.27
C ARG A 191 -3.83 -30.42 -3.91
N ARG A 192 -4.93 -30.62 -4.64
CA ARG A 192 -5.71 -31.86 -4.62
C ARG A 192 -5.23 -32.75 -5.76
#